data_AF-A0A3D3G4R6-F1
#
_entry.id   AF-A0A3D3G4R6-F1
#
_cell.length_a   1.000
_cell.length_b   1.000
_cell.length_c   1.000
_cell.angle_alpha   90.00
_cell.angle_beta   90.00
_cell.angle_gamma   90.00
#
_symmetry.space_group_name_H-M   'P 1'
#
loop_
_entity.id
_entity.type
_entity.pdbx_description
1 polymer ?
#
loop_
_entity_poly.entity_id
_entity_poly.type
_entity_poly.pdbx_seq_one_letter_code
_entity_poly.pdbx_strand_id
1 'polypeptide(L)'
;MDSYKAATQNFLAKQPEAKQVRGVGWNLNYVLAQAKAAGRSPAQLLDEIVGKDIPAVFITHGHHEVWANTRAMQNADINATTPDPVGAFIDRDSQGNPTGIFREFGAQNLVISTLPQPDFTVAEYKAAILSFQKDLAPQRGVTSVLVPLHYPTDSFLDAIKALDSEGELTVRYDLLQWADETRGTEQIPGFVERRAKYHGKFFKTDSIKIFGTGASSTYGSVVWDQEVLKKTVAALDREKFRIYIHDIGPTSTYNLMLDALEYAQKQNGKRDARHMITHVSDEAIPTIPRFLSLGIRADGHPLPKAFFDTNVQLSSS
;
A
#
# COMPACT_ATOMS: atom_id res chain seq x y z
N MET A 1 -16.66 -8.25 18.14
CA MET A 1 -15.34 -8.27 18.76
C MET A 1 -14.98 -9.71 19.05
N ASP A 2 -15.94 -10.50 19.54
CA ASP A 2 -15.80 -11.95 19.75
C ASP A 2 -15.29 -12.71 18.52
N SER A 3 -15.73 -12.36 17.30
CA SER A 3 -15.21 -12.99 16.08
C SER A 3 -13.73 -12.70 15.84
N TYR A 4 -13.28 -11.44 16.00
CA TYR A 4 -11.87 -11.06 15.90
C TYR A 4 -11.04 -11.77 16.98
N LYS A 5 -11.57 -11.81 18.21
CA LYS A 5 -10.95 -12.49 19.34
C LYS A 5 -10.80 -13.99 19.07
N ALA A 6 -11.89 -14.66 18.72
CA ALA A 6 -11.90 -16.10 18.44
C ALA A 6 -10.97 -16.46 17.28
N ALA A 7 -10.99 -15.72 16.17
CA ALA A 7 -10.09 -15.96 15.05
C ALA A 7 -8.61 -15.85 15.46
N THR A 8 -8.26 -14.79 16.19
CA THR A 8 -6.89 -14.54 16.64
C THR A 8 -6.43 -15.58 17.67
N GLN A 9 -7.28 -15.93 18.63
CA GLN A 9 -6.96 -16.93 19.64
C GLN A 9 -6.86 -18.34 19.05
N ASN A 10 -7.69 -18.67 18.05
CA ASN A 10 -7.57 -19.92 17.30
C ASN A 10 -6.26 -20.00 16.50
N PHE A 11 -5.78 -18.88 15.96
CA PHE A 11 -4.47 -18.81 15.32
C PHE A 11 -3.34 -19.04 16.34
N LEU A 12 -3.35 -18.31 17.46
CA LEU A 12 -2.36 -18.45 18.53
C LEU A 12 -2.31 -19.86 19.12
N ALA A 13 -3.47 -20.51 19.29
CA ALA A 13 -3.53 -21.90 19.77
C ALA A 13 -2.85 -22.89 18.82
N LYS A 14 -2.81 -22.60 17.52
CA LYS A 14 -2.10 -23.40 16.51
C LYS A 14 -0.64 -23.00 16.35
N GLN A 15 -0.24 -21.86 16.91
CA GLN A 15 1.09 -21.27 16.80
C GLN A 15 1.61 -20.84 18.18
N PRO A 16 1.83 -21.78 19.12
CA PRO A 16 2.19 -21.45 20.50
C PRO A 16 3.55 -20.76 20.63
N GLU A 17 4.41 -20.87 19.60
CA GLU A 17 5.73 -20.22 19.54
C GLU A 17 5.72 -18.87 18.78
N ALA A 18 4.53 -18.34 18.46
CA ALA A 18 4.40 -17.09 17.73
C ALA A 18 5.09 -15.93 18.49
N LYS A 19 6.15 -15.39 17.90
CA LYS A 19 6.90 -14.24 18.44
C LYS A 19 6.21 -12.90 18.17
N GLN A 20 5.22 -12.88 17.30
CA GLN A 20 4.40 -11.74 16.92
C GLN A 20 3.06 -12.22 16.35
N VAL A 21 2.07 -11.32 16.29
CA VAL A 21 0.82 -11.55 15.55
C VAL A 21 0.63 -10.46 14.51
N ARG A 22 0.45 -10.88 13.25
CA ARG A 22 0.07 -9.97 12.16
C ARG A 22 -1.33 -10.35 11.67
N GLY A 23 -2.16 -9.34 11.42
CA GLY A 23 -3.50 -9.50 10.91
C GLY A 23 -3.81 -8.53 9.77
N VAL A 24 -4.82 -8.82 8.97
CA VAL A 24 -5.30 -7.92 7.91
C VAL A 24 -6.83 -8.01 7.82
N GLY A 25 -7.49 -6.94 7.37
CA GLY A 25 -8.90 -6.96 7.00
C GLY A 25 -9.88 -6.52 8.10
N TRP A 26 -9.42 -5.89 9.17
CA TRP A 26 -10.31 -5.35 10.21
C TRP A 26 -10.96 -4.02 9.79
N ASN A 27 -12.06 -3.66 10.45
CA ASN A 27 -12.81 -2.42 10.21
C ASN A 27 -12.51 -1.36 11.29
N LEU A 28 -12.06 -0.19 10.84
CA LEU A 28 -11.66 0.91 11.72
C LEU A 28 -12.77 1.40 12.64
N ASN A 29 -13.90 1.81 12.06
CA ASN A 29 -15.02 2.39 12.80
C ASN A 29 -15.57 1.40 13.84
N TYR A 30 -15.59 0.12 13.49
CA TYR A 30 -15.98 -0.94 14.40
C TYR A 30 -15.06 -1.03 15.62
N VAL A 31 -13.73 -1.09 15.42
CA VAL A 31 -12.77 -1.17 16.53
C VAL A 31 -12.82 0.09 17.40
N LEU A 32 -12.90 1.28 16.80
CA LEU A 32 -13.03 2.53 17.56
C LEU A 32 -14.30 2.55 18.42
N ALA A 33 -15.44 2.12 17.87
CA ALA A 33 -16.69 2.03 18.61
C ALA A 33 -16.61 1.03 19.77
N GLN A 34 -15.98 -0.12 19.57
CA GLN A 34 -15.81 -1.14 20.60
C GLN A 34 -14.83 -0.69 21.70
N ALA A 35 -13.71 -0.07 21.34
CA ALA A 35 -12.76 0.50 22.29
C ALA A 35 -13.43 1.55 23.18
N LYS A 36 -14.21 2.46 22.57
CA LYS A 36 -15.00 3.47 23.29
C LYS A 36 -16.03 2.82 24.23
N ALA A 37 -16.79 1.83 23.76
CA ALA A 37 -17.79 1.14 24.57
C ALA A 37 -17.18 0.40 25.77
N ALA A 38 -15.95 -0.11 25.62
CA ALA A 38 -15.22 -0.77 26.69
C ALA A 38 -14.48 0.20 27.64
N GLY A 39 -14.46 1.50 27.35
CA GLY A 39 -13.68 2.49 28.12
C GLY A 39 -12.16 2.24 28.04
N ARG A 40 -11.67 1.76 26.89
CA ARG A 40 -10.27 1.37 26.67
C ARG A 40 -9.70 2.00 25.41
N SER A 41 -8.38 2.09 25.34
CA SER A 41 -7.72 2.40 24.06
C SER A 41 -7.83 1.22 23.09
N PRO A 42 -7.80 1.45 21.78
CA PRO A 42 -7.60 0.41 20.78
C PRO A 42 -6.45 -0.55 21.13
N ALA A 43 -5.28 -0.04 21.54
CA ALA A 43 -4.15 -0.88 21.92
C ALA A 43 -4.49 -1.85 23.08
N GLN A 44 -5.16 -1.37 24.12
CA GLN A 44 -5.62 -2.19 25.25
C GLN A 44 -6.64 -3.24 24.82
N LEU A 45 -7.50 -2.92 23.85
CA LEU A 45 -8.44 -3.89 23.29
C LEU A 45 -7.72 -5.03 22.55
N LEU A 46 -6.60 -4.74 21.87
CA LEU A 46 -5.80 -5.78 21.22
C LEU A 46 -4.99 -6.61 22.21
N ASP A 47 -4.52 -6.00 23.29
CA ASP A 47 -3.89 -6.71 24.41
C ASP A 47 -4.81 -7.78 25.00
N GLU A 48 -6.13 -7.53 25.07
CA GLU A 48 -7.11 -8.51 25.57
C GLU A 48 -7.36 -9.69 24.62
N ILE A 49 -7.03 -9.51 23.34
CA ILE A 49 -7.20 -10.52 22.31
C ILE A 49 -5.93 -11.39 22.22
N VAL A 50 -4.77 -10.74 22.17
CA VAL A 50 -3.48 -11.38 21.88
C VAL A 50 -2.68 -11.70 23.14
N GLY A 51 -2.87 -10.94 24.21
CA GLY A 51 -1.95 -10.89 25.35
C GLY A 51 -1.00 -9.70 25.25
N LYS A 52 -0.40 -9.33 26.39
CA LYS A 52 0.49 -8.15 26.53
C LYS A 52 1.95 -8.43 26.20
N ASP A 53 2.34 -9.70 26.05
CA ASP A 53 3.75 -10.07 25.85
C ASP A 53 4.11 -10.25 24.38
N ILE A 54 3.12 -10.48 23.52
CA ILE A 54 3.30 -10.73 22.08
C ILE A 54 2.96 -9.45 21.31
N PRO A 55 3.89 -8.84 20.55
CA PRO A 55 3.59 -7.68 19.73
C PRO A 55 2.60 -8.04 18.62
N ALA A 56 1.57 -7.21 18.46
CA ALA A 56 0.51 -7.42 17.48
C ALA A 56 0.26 -6.17 16.64
N VAL A 57 0.19 -6.35 15.32
CA VAL A 57 -0.10 -5.30 14.34
C VAL A 57 -1.06 -5.81 13.27
N PHE A 58 -2.21 -5.16 13.17
CA PHE A 58 -3.30 -5.57 12.28
C PHE A 58 -3.53 -4.44 11.26
N ILE A 59 -3.50 -4.75 9.96
CA ILE A 59 -3.72 -3.79 8.87
C ILE A 59 -5.21 -3.74 8.49
N THR A 60 -5.79 -2.56 8.29
CA THR A 60 -7.21 -2.44 7.93
C THR A 60 -7.52 -3.09 6.59
N HIS A 61 -8.80 -3.35 6.33
CA HIS A 61 -9.24 -3.78 4.98
C HIS A 61 -8.88 -2.76 3.88
N GLY A 62 -8.71 -1.48 4.22
CA GLY A 62 -8.30 -0.44 3.30
C GLY A 62 -6.78 -0.33 3.15
N HIS A 63 -5.99 -1.01 3.97
CA HIS A 63 -4.52 -0.92 4.02
C HIS A 63 -3.95 0.46 4.37
N HIS A 64 -4.79 1.41 4.81
CA HIS A 64 -4.37 2.77 5.18
C HIS A 64 -4.20 2.97 6.69
N GLU A 65 -4.60 2.00 7.51
CA GLU A 65 -4.43 2.10 8.96
C GLU A 65 -3.93 0.79 9.59
N VAL A 66 -3.18 0.94 10.68
CA VAL A 66 -2.72 -0.14 11.54
C VAL A 66 -3.34 -0.03 12.92
N TRP A 67 -3.79 -1.17 13.45
CA TRP A 67 -4.13 -1.38 14.84
C TRP A 67 -3.01 -2.15 15.53
N ALA A 68 -2.25 -1.46 16.38
CA ALA A 68 -1.14 -2.00 17.14
C ALA A 68 -1.50 -2.14 18.61
N ASN A 69 -0.99 -3.18 19.26
CA ASN A 69 -1.14 -3.38 20.70
C ASN A 69 -0.08 -2.62 21.50
N THR A 70 -0.17 -2.64 22.83
CA THR A 70 0.78 -1.88 23.66
C THR A 70 2.21 -2.38 23.49
N ARG A 71 2.41 -3.69 23.37
CA ARG A 71 3.72 -4.32 23.16
C ARG A 71 4.39 -3.90 21.86
N ALA A 72 3.63 -3.85 20.75
CA ALA A 72 4.16 -3.40 19.46
C ALA A 72 4.58 -1.92 19.51
N MET A 73 3.79 -1.06 20.16
CA MET A 73 4.16 0.35 20.35
C MET A 73 5.40 0.53 21.23
N GLN A 74 5.54 -0.26 22.30
CA GLN A 74 6.73 -0.26 23.15
C GLN A 74 7.99 -0.68 22.40
N ASN A 75 7.91 -1.72 21.57
CA ASN A 75 9.04 -2.15 20.73
C ASN A 75 9.48 -1.07 19.73
N ALA A 76 8.58 -0.16 19.37
CA ALA A 76 8.81 0.96 18.48
C ALA A 76 9.11 2.28 19.21
N ASP A 77 9.27 2.27 20.54
CA ASP A 77 9.47 3.44 21.38
C ASP A 77 8.41 4.55 21.18
N ILE A 78 7.18 4.16 20.79
CA ILE A 78 6.08 5.10 20.52
C ILE A 78 5.47 5.60 21.82
N ASN A 79 5.40 6.93 21.96
CA ASN A 79 4.89 7.61 23.14
C ASN A 79 4.28 8.98 22.78
N ALA A 80 3.83 9.74 23.78
CA ALA A 80 3.14 11.03 23.58
C ALA A 80 3.99 12.09 22.86
N THR A 81 5.33 11.99 22.89
CA THR A 81 6.24 12.93 22.21
C THR A 81 6.68 12.45 20.83
N THR A 82 6.29 11.25 20.39
CA THR A 82 6.57 10.79 19.03
C THR A 82 5.86 11.72 18.04
N PRO A 83 6.58 12.37 17.11
CA PRO A 83 5.95 13.24 16.12
C PRO A 83 5.18 12.43 15.07
N ASP A 84 4.18 13.05 14.47
CA ASP A 84 3.52 12.51 13.29
C ASP A 84 4.46 12.59 12.07
N PRO A 85 4.62 11.51 11.28
CA PRO A 85 5.37 11.57 10.03
C PRO A 85 4.67 12.49 9.01
N VAL A 86 5.42 12.98 8.03
CA VAL A 86 4.83 13.80 6.96
C VAL A 86 3.73 13.01 6.24
N GLY A 87 2.53 13.58 6.16
CA GLY A 87 1.38 12.95 5.48
C GLY A 87 0.75 11.77 6.23
N ALA A 88 1.18 11.46 7.45
CA ALA A 88 0.69 10.34 8.25
C ALA A 88 0.44 10.75 9.70
N PHE A 89 -0.38 10.02 10.44
CA PHE A 89 -0.84 10.47 11.76
C PHE A 89 -0.93 9.32 12.76
N ILE A 90 -0.58 9.61 14.02
CA ILE A 90 -0.82 8.71 15.16
C ILE A 90 -2.06 9.20 15.89
N ASP A 91 -3.10 8.37 16.00
CA ASP A 91 -4.30 8.75 16.77
C ASP A 91 -3.95 8.82 18.25
N ARG A 92 -4.21 9.97 18.88
CA ARG A 92 -3.95 10.23 20.30
C ARG A 92 -5.24 10.47 21.08
N ASP A 93 -5.23 10.13 22.36
CA ASP A 93 -6.33 10.42 23.28
C ASP A 93 -6.30 11.89 23.76
N SER A 94 -7.23 12.27 24.64
CA SER A 94 -7.32 13.64 25.17
C SER A 94 -6.14 14.06 26.05
N GLN A 95 -5.27 13.13 26.46
CA GLN A 95 -4.04 13.38 27.21
C GLN A 95 -2.81 13.37 26.31
N GLY A 96 -2.98 13.16 24.99
CA GLY A 96 -1.90 13.08 24.03
C GLY A 96 -1.23 11.70 23.93
N ASN A 97 -1.77 10.67 24.59
CA ASN A 97 -1.18 9.34 24.51
C ASN A 97 -1.58 8.63 23.21
N PRO A 98 -0.67 7.92 22.53
CA PRO A 98 -0.99 7.13 21.34
C PRO A 98 -1.98 6.01 21.67
N THR A 99 -3.04 5.93 20.87
CA THR A 99 -4.19 5.05 21.12
C THR A 99 -3.97 3.62 20.63
N GLY A 100 -2.99 3.41 19.75
CA GLY A 100 -2.77 2.16 19.01
C GLY A 100 -3.26 2.18 17.56
N ILE A 101 -3.82 3.29 17.07
CA ILE A 101 -4.18 3.47 15.65
C ILE A 101 -3.16 4.37 14.95
N PHE A 102 -2.62 3.89 13.83
CA PHE A 102 -1.66 4.59 12.99
C PHE A 102 -2.24 4.73 11.58
N ARG A 103 -2.24 5.95 11.02
CA ARG A 103 -2.88 6.29 9.75
C ARG A 103 -1.86 6.72 8.71
N GLU A 104 -2.01 6.18 7.51
CA GLU A 104 -1.09 6.29 6.38
C GLU A 104 0.29 5.66 6.63
N PHE A 105 1.00 5.45 5.54
CA PHE A 105 2.16 4.56 5.48
C PHE A 105 3.32 4.99 6.37
N GLY A 106 3.63 6.28 6.44
CA GLY A 106 4.66 6.80 7.34
C GLY A 106 4.43 6.38 8.79
N ALA A 107 3.18 6.47 9.29
CA ALA A 107 2.84 6.09 10.66
C ALA A 107 2.78 4.57 10.85
N GLN A 108 2.26 3.82 9.87
CA GLN A 108 2.28 2.35 9.91
C GLN A 108 3.70 1.79 10.00
N ASN A 109 4.63 2.39 9.25
CA ASN A 109 6.02 1.95 9.19
C ASN A 109 6.77 2.15 10.51
N LEU A 110 6.35 3.10 11.36
CA LEU A 110 6.91 3.27 12.70
C LEU A 110 6.79 2.01 13.55
N VAL A 111 5.68 1.27 13.43
CA VAL A 111 5.43 0.04 14.20
C VAL A 111 5.75 -1.23 13.41
N ILE A 112 5.51 -1.26 12.10
CA ILE A 112 5.76 -2.46 11.28
C ILE A 112 7.26 -2.76 11.15
N SER A 113 8.11 -1.74 11.07
CA SER A 113 9.55 -1.92 10.88
C SER A 113 10.27 -2.52 12.10
N THR A 114 9.68 -2.40 13.30
CA THR A 114 10.27 -2.92 14.56
C THR A 114 9.80 -4.33 14.91
N LEU A 115 8.84 -4.84 14.16
CA LEU A 115 8.44 -6.24 14.21
C LEU A 115 9.53 -7.13 13.59
N PRO A 116 9.72 -8.37 14.08
CA PRO A 116 10.52 -9.39 13.40
C PRO A 116 10.24 -9.46 11.89
N GLN A 117 11.31 -9.37 11.09
CA GLN A 117 11.31 -9.46 9.63
C GLN A 117 12.09 -10.71 9.18
N PRO A 118 11.77 -11.31 8.01
CA PRO A 118 10.63 -10.97 7.16
C PRO A 118 9.29 -11.32 7.82
N ASP A 119 8.21 -10.74 7.30
CA ASP A 119 6.86 -10.96 7.81
C ASP A 119 6.36 -12.40 7.60
N PHE A 120 6.76 -13.00 6.47
CA PHE A 120 6.57 -14.42 6.15
C PHE A 120 7.84 -15.00 5.52
N THR A 121 8.01 -16.31 5.70
CA THR A 121 9.09 -17.07 5.05
C THR A 121 8.86 -17.19 3.55
N VAL A 122 9.92 -17.51 2.80
CA VAL A 122 9.82 -17.81 1.36
C VAL A 122 8.81 -18.94 1.10
N ALA A 123 8.79 -19.99 1.94
CA ALA A 123 7.89 -21.12 1.78
C ALA A 123 6.42 -20.74 1.96
N GLU A 124 6.12 -19.88 2.95
CA GLU A 124 4.77 -19.37 3.18
C GLU A 124 4.29 -18.49 2.02
N TYR A 125 5.16 -17.61 1.51
CA TYR A 125 4.84 -16.81 0.32
C TYR A 125 4.61 -17.68 -0.92
N LYS A 126 5.43 -18.72 -1.13
CA LYS A 126 5.20 -19.68 -2.22
C LYS A 126 3.82 -20.33 -2.09
N ALA A 127 3.46 -20.80 -0.90
CA ALA A 127 2.16 -21.41 -0.65
C ALA A 127 1.00 -20.44 -0.92
N ALA A 128 1.12 -19.18 -0.49
CA ALA A 128 0.11 -18.15 -0.74
C ALA A 128 -0.06 -17.83 -2.23
N ILE A 129 1.06 -17.64 -2.96
CA ILE A 129 1.05 -17.38 -4.40
C ILE A 129 0.42 -18.56 -5.16
N LEU A 130 0.78 -19.80 -4.81
CA LEU A 130 0.21 -21.00 -5.43
C LEU A 130 -1.28 -21.16 -5.12
N SER A 131 -1.71 -20.89 -3.88
CA SER A 131 -3.14 -20.93 -3.52
C SER A 131 -3.94 -19.90 -4.32
N PHE A 132 -3.47 -18.66 -4.44
CA PHE A 132 -4.14 -17.66 -5.27
C PHE A 132 -4.32 -18.12 -6.73
N GLN A 133 -3.25 -18.66 -7.34
CA GLN A 133 -3.26 -19.09 -8.75
C GLN A 133 -4.06 -20.36 -9.01
N LYS A 134 -4.18 -21.26 -8.03
CA LYS A 134 -4.93 -22.50 -8.14
C LYS A 134 -6.39 -22.33 -7.77
N ASP A 135 -6.65 -21.60 -6.70
CA ASP A 135 -7.96 -21.59 -6.05
C ASP A 135 -8.81 -20.39 -6.46
N LEU A 136 -8.23 -19.20 -6.68
CA LEU A 136 -8.99 -17.97 -6.92
C LEU A 136 -8.92 -17.46 -8.35
N ALA A 137 -7.71 -17.35 -8.91
CA ALA A 137 -7.50 -16.73 -10.21
C ALA A 137 -8.30 -17.41 -11.34
N PRO A 138 -8.34 -18.77 -11.46
CA PRO A 138 -9.09 -19.44 -12.51
C PRO A 138 -10.60 -19.28 -12.36
N GLN A 139 -11.12 -19.27 -11.12
CA GLN A 139 -12.55 -19.09 -10.84
C GLN A 139 -13.07 -17.71 -11.30
N ARG A 140 -12.17 -16.73 -11.46
CA ARG A 140 -12.48 -15.36 -11.86
C ARG A 140 -11.94 -15.00 -13.25
N GLY A 141 -11.30 -15.94 -13.96
CA GLY A 141 -10.64 -15.67 -15.24
C GLY A 141 -9.44 -14.70 -15.15
N VAL A 142 -8.87 -14.53 -13.97
CA VAL A 142 -7.72 -13.64 -13.74
C VAL A 142 -6.47 -14.30 -14.28
N THR A 143 -5.79 -13.63 -15.21
CA THR A 143 -4.55 -14.12 -15.85
C THR A 143 -3.36 -13.19 -15.65
N SER A 144 -3.59 -12.00 -15.10
CA SER A 144 -2.58 -11.01 -14.73
C SER A 144 -3.05 -10.22 -13.52
N VAL A 145 -2.12 -9.81 -12.65
CA VAL A 145 -2.38 -8.98 -11.47
C VAL A 145 -1.33 -7.88 -11.32
N LEU A 146 -1.76 -6.78 -10.73
CA LEU A 146 -0.91 -5.70 -10.25
C LEU A 146 -0.78 -5.81 -8.74
N VAL A 147 0.46 -5.80 -8.23
CA VAL A 147 0.73 -5.97 -6.81
C VAL A 147 1.58 -4.80 -6.30
N PRO A 148 0.97 -3.80 -5.65
CA PRO A 148 1.69 -2.78 -4.89
C PRO A 148 2.48 -3.41 -3.74
N LEU A 149 3.81 -3.26 -3.74
CA LEU A 149 4.70 -3.74 -2.69
C LEU A 149 5.05 -2.58 -1.76
N HIS A 150 4.53 -2.62 -0.53
CA HIS A 150 4.73 -1.57 0.47
C HIS A 150 5.65 -1.99 1.63
N TYR A 151 5.73 -3.28 1.97
CA TYR A 151 6.45 -3.79 3.14
C TYR A 151 7.79 -4.46 2.78
N PRO A 152 8.66 -4.79 3.76
CA PRO A 152 9.84 -5.60 3.53
C PRO A 152 9.45 -6.93 2.88
N THR A 153 9.68 -7.03 1.58
CA THR A 153 9.10 -8.07 0.71
C THR A 153 10.18 -8.93 0.07
N ASP A 154 11.40 -8.92 0.59
CA ASP A 154 12.50 -9.67 -0.01
C ASP A 154 12.18 -11.18 -0.07
N SER A 155 11.55 -11.75 0.97
CA SER A 155 11.09 -13.15 0.94
C SER A 155 9.95 -13.39 -0.05
N PHE A 156 9.06 -12.42 -0.28
CA PHE A 156 8.06 -12.49 -1.35
C PHE A 156 8.70 -12.44 -2.73
N LEU A 157 9.66 -11.54 -2.94
CA LEU A 157 10.40 -11.39 -4.20
C LEU A 157 11.24 -12.64 -4.50
N ASP A 158 11.85 -13.24 -3.48
CA ASP A 158 12.57 -14.52 -3.61
C ASP A 158 11.60 -15.67 -3.91
N ALA A 159 10.43 -15.71 -3.26
CA ALA A 159 9.40 -16.72 -3.52
C ALA A 159 8.87 -16.67 -4.95
N ILE A 160 8.48 -15.49 -5.45
CA ILE A 160 7.94 -15.36 -6.80
C ILE A 160 9.01 -15.63 -7.86
N LYS A 161 10.27 -15.21 -7.62
CA LYS A 161 11.40 -15.53 -8.50
C LYS A 161 11.67 -17.03 -8.57
N ALA A 162 11.62 -17.72 -7.43
CA ALA A 162 11.80 -19.16 -7.37
C ALA A 162 10.67 -19.90 -8.10
N LEU A 163 9.40 -19.52 -7.89
CA LEU A 163 8.26 -20.12 -8.61
C LEU A 163 8.33 -19.89 -10.12
N ASP A 164 8.77 -18.71 -10.58
CA ASP A 164 8.96 -18.45 -12.01
C ASP A 164 10.04 -19.36 -12.61
N SER A 165 11.16 -19.50 -11.90
CA SER A 165 12.29 -20.35 -12.30
C SER A 165 11.93 -21.85 -12.29
N GLU A 166 11.04 -22.25 -11.38
CA GLU A 166 10.49 -23.60 -11.25
C GLU A 166 9.38 -23.89 -12.28
N GLY A 167 8.89 -22.87 -13.00
CA GLY A 167 7.81 -23.02 -13.98
C GLY A 167 6.41 -23.17 -13.36
N GLU A 168 6.24 -22.77 -12.11
CA GLU A 168 5.02 -22.95 -11.31
C GLU A 168 4.07 -21.73 -11.37
N LEU A 169 4.48 -20.61 -11.98
CA LEU A 169 3.60 -19.45 -12.19
C LEU A 169 2.70 -19.65 -13.42
N THR A 170 1.40 -19.43 -13.23
CA THR A 170 0.36 -19.48 -14.26
C THR A 170 -0.32 -18.12 -14.48
N VAL A 171 -0.17 -17.18 -13.53
CA VAL A 171 -0.64 -15.79 -13.59
C VAL A 171 0.56 -14.86 -13.81
N ARG A 172 0.35 -13.75 -14.53
CA ARG A 172 1.37 -12.70 -14.69
C ARG A 172 1.32 -11.67 -13.57
N TYR A 173 2.46 -11.27 -13.04
CA TYR A 173 2.55 -10.33 -11.91
C TYR A 173 3.32 -9.07 -12.31
N ASP A 174 2.66 -7.92 -12.26
CA ASP A 174 3.30 -6.61 -12.34
C ASP A 174 3.48 -6.09 -10.90
N LEU A 175 4.72 -6.16 -10.40
CA LEU A 175 5.06 -5.83 -9.03
C LEU A 175 5.51 -4.37 -8.96
N LEU A 176 4.78 -3.57 -8.19
CA LEU A 176 4.98 -2.13 -8.11
C LEU A 176 5.82 -1.81 -6.88
N GLN A 177 7.02 -1.28 -7.11
CA GLN A 177 7.86 -0.82 -6.01
C GLN A 177 7.28 0.48 -5.46
N TRP A 178 7.04 0.56 -4.15
CA TRP A 178 6.57 1.79 -3.52
C TRP A 178 7.67 2.87 -3.52
N ALA A 179 7.29 4.08 -3.92
CA ALA A 179 8.11 5.27 -3.77
C ALA A 179 7.73 6.05 -2.51
N ASP A 180 8.70 6.21 -1.63
CA ASP A 180 8.60 6.95 -0.37
C ASP A 180 8.61 8.45 -0.66
N GLU A 181 7.57 9.13 -0.20
CA GLU A 181 7.30 10.55 -0.36
C GLU A 181 8.36 11.47 0.24
N THR A 182 9.16 10.98 1.16
CA THR A 182 10.19 11.75 1.87
C THR A 182 11.57 11.67 1.21
N ARG A 183 11.78 10.72 0.29
CA ARG A 183 13.10 10.37 -0.24
C ARG A 183 13.40 10.97 -1.61
N GLY A 184 12.37 11.44 -2.32
CA GLY A 184 12.54 12.06 -3.64
C GLY A 184 13.30 11.17 -4.62
N THR A 185 14.34 11.70 -5.27
CA THR A 185 15.09 10.96 -6.32
C THR A 185 16.14 9.99 -5.80
N GLU A 186 16.48 10.03 -4.51
CA GLU A 186 17.60 9.23 -3.96
C GLU A 186 17.32 7.71 -3.98
N GLN A 187 16.04 7.32 -4.02
CA GLN A 187 15.56 5.94 -4.03
C GLN A 187 15.66 5.26 -5.41
N ILE A 188 15.82 6.04 -6.49
CA ILE A 188 15.75 5.52 -7.87
C ILE A 188 16.85 4.47 -8.17
N PRO A 189 18.12 4.64 -7.77
CA PRO A 189 19.13 3.61 -7.97
C PRO A 189 18.72 2.25 -7.37
N GLY A 190 18.10 2.26 -6.18
CA GLY A 190 17.59 1.05 -5.54
C GLY A 190 16.46 0.38 -6.33
N PHE A 191 15.58 1.16 -6.96
CA PHE A 191 14.54 0.62 -7.84
C PHE A 191 15.12 -0.02 -9.09
N VAL A 192 16.14 0.59 -9.70
CA VAL A 192 16.84 0.05 -10.87
C VAL A 192 17.55 -1.26 -10.52
N GLU A 193 18.23 -1.31 -9.37
CA GLU A 193 18.87 -2.51 -8.86
C GLU A 193 17.85 -3.64 -8.62
N ARG A 194 16.74 -3.33 -7.93
CA ARG A 194 15.68 -4.32 -7.67
C ARG A 194 15.06 -4.81 -8.97
N ARG A 195 14.86 -3.93 -9.96
CA ARG A 195 14.39 -4.30 -11.30
C ARG A 195 15.33 -5.27 -12.01
N ALA A 196 16.64 -5.02 -11.93
CA ALA A 196 17.64 -5.92 -12.50
C ALA A 196 17.67 -7.27 -11.78
N LYS A 197 17.54 -7.28 -10.45
CA LYS A 197 17.61 -8.49 -9.61
C LYS A 197 16.37 -9.39 -9.72
N TYR A 198 15.18 -8.79 -9.84
CA TYR A 198 13.89 -9.46 -9.74
C TYR A 198 13.04 -9.26 -11.01
N HIS A 199 13.31 -10.07 -12.02
CA HIS A 199 12.51 -10.17 -13.23
C HIS A 199 12.40 -11.64 -13.66
N GLY A 200 11.34 -11.97 -14.37
CA GLY A 200 11.09 -13.33 -14.86
C GLY A 200 10.13 -13.37 -16.04
N LYS A 201 9.71 -14.58 -16.42
CA LYS A 201 8.78 -14.81 -17.53
C LYS A 201 7.36 -14.36 -17.19
N PHE A 202 6.91 -14.67 -15.96
CA PHE A 202 5.58 -14.37 -15.45
C PHE A 202 5.56 -13.24 -14.44
N PHE A 203 6.68 -12.59 -14.13
CA PHE A 203 6.66 -11.42 -13.25
C PHE A 203 7.67 -10.35 -13.64
N LYS A 204 7.35 -9.10 -13.30
CA LYS A 204 8.21 -7.93 -13.52
C LYS A 204 8.17 -6.99 -12.32
N THR A 205 9.23 -6.21 -12.15
CA THR A 205 9.36 -5.14 -11.14
C THR A 205 9.69 -3.80 -11.80
N ASP A 206 9.17 -3.57 -13.02
CA ASP A 206 9.39 -2.38 -13.85
C ASP A 206 8.34 -1.28 -13.64
N SER A 207 7.54 -1.40 -12.58
CA SER A 207 6.51 -0.44 -12.20
C SER A 207 6.74 0.14 -10.82
N ILE A 208 6.26 1.38 -10.61
CA ILE A 208 6.34 2.13 -9.35
C ILE A 208 4.93 2.49 -8.88
N LYS A 209 4.66 2.30 -7.59
CA LYS A 209 3.48 2.87 -6.92
C LYS A 209 3.89 4.14 -6.18
N ILE A 210 3.23 5.24 -6.51
CA ILE A 210 3.27 6.50 -5.78
C ILE A 210 1.92 6.68 -5.10
N PHE A 211 1.90 7.09 -3.84
CA PHE A 211 0.70 7.60 -3.18
C PHE A 211 0.73 9.12 -3.29
N GLY A 212 -0.14 9.71 -4.11
CA GLY A 212 -0.18 11.16 -4.33
C GLY A 212 -1.00 11.88 -3.27
N THR A 213 -2.06 11.22 -2.81
CA THR A 213 -2.92 11.66 -1.71
C THR A 213 -3.08 10.54 -0.67
N GLY A 214 -3.54 10.91 0.52
CA GLY A 214 -3.98 9.97 1.55
C GLY A 214 -5.40 9.45 1.30
N ALA A 215 -5.83 8.44 2.07
CA ALA A 215 -7.15 7.83 1.90
C ALA A 215 -7.97 7.85 3.20
N SER A 216 -9.23 7.43 3.10
CA SER A 216 -10.14 7.31 4.26
C SER A 216 -10.18 8.61 5.09
N SER A 217 -9.59 8.59 6.29
CA SER A 217 -9.53 9.73 7.22
C SER A 217 -8.68 10.91 6.74
N THR A 218 -7.83 10.73 5.73
CA THR A 218 -6.94 11.77 5.20
C THR A 218 -7.32 12.17 3.76
N TYR A 219 -8.55 11.83 3.33
CA TYR A 219 -9.09 12.07 1.98
C TYR A 219 -8.69 13.43 1.41
N GLY A 220 -8.08 13.43 0.22
CA GLY A 220 -7.66 14.63 -0.51
C GLY A 220 -6.44 15.37 0.06
N SER A 221 -5.83 14.86 1.13
CA SER A 221 -4.57 15.42 1.65
C SER A 221 -3.43 15.01 0.74
N VAL A 222 -2.71 15.98 0.18
CA VAL A 222 -1.52 15.72 -0.63
C VAL A 222 -0.38 15.26 0.27
N VAL A 223 0.25 14.14 -0.06
CA VAL A 223 1.30 13.54 0.79
C VAL A 223 2.73 13.88 0.32
N TRP A 224 2.88 14.44 -0.89
CA TRP A 224 4.17 14.87 -1.44
C TRP A 224 4.32 16.38 -1.44
N ASP A 225 5.56 16.85 -1.25
CA ASP A 225 5.94 18.15 -1.81
C ASP A 225 5.87 18.07 -3.35
N GLN A 226 5.22 19.05 -3.96
CA GLN A 226 4.90 18.99 -5.39
C GLN A 226 6.14 19.06 -6.30
N GLU A 227 7.20 19.79 -5.89
CA GLU A 227 8.42 19.87 -6.67
C GLU A 227 9.28 18.60 -6.51
N VAL A 228 9.26 18.00 -5.32
CA VAL A 228 9.86 16.67 -5.09
C VAL A 228 9.14 15.61 -5.93
N LEU A 229 7.81 15.61 -5.97
CA LEU A 229 7.02 14.67 -6.79
C LEU A 229 7.36 14.81 -8.28
N LYS A 230 7.34 16.04 -8.83
CA LYS A 230 7.70 16.32 -10.24
C LYS A 230 9.07 15.76 -10.61
N LYS A 231 10.09 16.05 -9.80
CA LYS A 231 11.47 15.59 -10.04
C LYS A 231 11.57 14.07 -9.96
N THR A 232 10.90 13.46 -8.99
CA THR A 232 10.87 12.00 -8.81
C THR A 232 10.19 11.30 -9.98
N VAL A 233 9.00 11.75 -10.39
CA VAL A 233 8.26 11.22 -11.54
C VAL A 233 9.07 11.36 -12.83
N ALA A 234 9.71 12.52 -13.07
CA ALA A 234 10.56 12.72 -14.24
C ALA A 234 11.78 11.78 -14.25
N ALA A 235 12.42 11.56 -13.11
CA ALA A 235 13.59 10.69 -13.03
C ALA A 235 13.19 9.20 -13.17
N LEU A 236 12.06 8.78 -12.61
CA LEU A 236 11.49 7.43 -12.81
C LEU A 236 11.10 7.17 -14.27
N ASP A 237 10.47 8.13 -14.93
CA ASP A 237 10.11 8.03 -16.35
C ASP A 237 11.34 7.92 -17.25
N ARG A 238 12.42 8.67 -16.93
CA ARG A 238 13.70 8.59 -17.63
C ARG A 238 14.28 7.18 -17.58
N GLU A 239 14.21 6.54 -16.42
CA GLU A 239 14.61 5.15 -16.18
C GLU A 239 13.63 4.11 -16.75
N LYS A 240 12.58 4.56 -17.47
CA LYS A 240 11.58 3.74 -18.16
C LYS A 240 10.67 2.94 -17.23
N PHE A 241 10.54 3.31 -15.96
CA PHE A 241 9.51 2.73 -15.11
C PHE A 241 8.10 3.10 -15.61
N ARG A 242 7.12 2.24 -15.33
CA ARG A 242 5.70 2.60 -15.41
C ARG A 242 5.24 3.12 -14.06
N ILE A 243 4.59 4.28 -14.04
CA ILE A 243 4.21 4.97 -12.80
C ILE A 243 2.71 4.84 -12.58
N TYR A 244 2.33 4.42 -11.38
CA TYR A 244 0.96 4.35 -10.89
C TYR A 244 0.82 5.30 -9.72
N ILE A 245 -0.01 6.32 -9.86
CA ILE A 245 -0.24 7.32 -8.81
C ILE A 245 -1.61 7.05 -8.19
N HIS A 246 -1.65 6.71 -6.90
CA HIS A 246 -2.89 6.73 -6.12
C HIS A 246 -3.33 8.16 -5.92
N ASP A 247 -4.57 8.46 -6.33
CA ASP A 247 -5.20 9.73 -6.05
C ASP A 247 -6.67 9.55 -5.70
N ILE A 248 -7.01 9.90 -4.45
CA ILE A 248 -8.37 9.92 -3.91
C ILE A 248 -8.56 11.30 -3.28
N GLY A 249 -9.03 12.24 -4.09
CA GLY A 249 -9.19 13.62 -3.66
C GLY A 249 -10.05 14.44 -4.61
N PRO A 250 -10.20 15.75 -4.33
CA PRO A 250 -10.91 16.67 -5.22
C PRO A 250 -10.16 16.89 -6.53
N THR A 251 -10.82 17.47 -7.53
CA THR A 251 -10.24 17.83 -8.84
C THR A 251 -8.86 18.53 -8.77
N SER A 252 -8.59 19.32 -7.72
CA SER A 252 -7.30 19.98 -7.54
C SER A 252 -6.14 19.00 -7.37
N THR A 253 -6.35 17.89 -6.66
CA THR A 253 -5.32 16.85 -6.44
C THR A 253 -4.99 16.10 -7.73
N TYR A 254 -5.99 15.76 -8.54
CA TYR A 254 -5.77 15.19 -9.87
C TYR A 254 -4.93 16.10 -10.76
N ASN A 255 -5.14 17.42 -10.69
CA ASN A 255 -4.31 18.37 -11.43
C ASN A 255 -2.85 18.35 -10.97
N LEU A 256 -2.58 18.23 -9.67
CA LEU A 256 -1.22 18.10 -9.15
C LEU A 256 -0.54 16.81 -9.64
N MET A 257 -1.25 15.69 -9.66
CA MET A 257 -0.71 14.41 -10.15
C MET A 257 -0.42 14.48 -11.65
N LEU A 258 -1.33 15.09 -12.42
CA LEU A 258 -1.16 15.31 -13.86
C LEU A 258 -0.03 16.31 -14.15
N ASP A 259 0.20 17.32 -13.32
CA ASP A 259 1.34 18.25 -13.44
C ASP A 259 2.69 17.53 -13.31
N ALA A 260 2.79 16.55 -12.42
CA ALA A 260 4.02 15.75 -12.27
C ALA A 260 4.30 14.89 -13.51
N LEU A 261 3.25 14.27 -14.07
CA LEU A 261 3.34 13.47 -15.29
C LEU A 261 3.63 14.34 -16.52
N GLU A 262 2.99 15.50 -16.63
CA GLU A 262 3.26 16.48 -17.69
C GLU A 262 4.69 17.02 -17.60
N TYR A 263 5.17 17.32 -16.39
CA TYR A 263 6.56 17.72 -16.17
C TYR A 263 7.53 16.65 -16.68
N ALA A 264 7.32 15.38 -16.35
CA ALA A 264 8.13 14.28 -16.87
C ALA A 264 8.15 14.21 -18.41
N GLN A 265 6.99 14.35 -19.06
CA GLN A 265 6.91 14.38 -20.53
C GLN A 265 7.66 15.58 -21.13
N LYS A 266 7.60 16.76 -20.50
CA LYS A 266 8.37 17.93 -20.94
C LYS A 266 9.88 17.71 -20.82
N GLN A 267 10.33 16.99 -19.79
CA GLN A 267 11.76 16.70 -19.58
C GLN A 267 12.31 15.59 -20.47
N ASN A 268 11.53 14.52 -20.70
CA ASN A 268 12.03 13.28 -21.32
C ASN A 268 11.41 12.98 -22.69
N GLY A 269 10.44 13.77 -23.14
CA GLY A 269 9.67 13.54 -24.35
C GLY A 269 8.52 12.54 -24.16
N LYS A 270 7.61 12.50 -25.13
CA LYS A 270 6.46 11.58 -25.12
C LYS A 270 6.87 10.18 -25.56
N ARG A 271 6.38 9.16 -24.84
CA ARG A 271 6.52 7.72 -25.18
C ARG A 271 5.24 6.97 -24.77
N ASP A 272 5.08 5.71 -25.20
CA ASP A 272 4.04 4.81 -24.64
C ASP A 272 4.46 4.37 -23.22
N ALA A 273 4.35 5.29 -22.26
CA ALA A 273 4.79 5.08 -20.88
C ALA A 273 3.78 4.29 -20.04
N ARG A 274 2.52 4.27 -20.49
CA ARG A 274 1.37 3.64 -19.80
C ARG A 274 1.24 4.05 -18.33
N HIS A 275 1.65 5.28 -18.02
CA HIS A 275 1.45 5.86 -16.70
C HIS A 275 -0.05 5.96 -16.38
N MET A 276 -0.38 5.88 -15.10
CA MET A 276 -1.76 5.73 -14.64
C MET A 276 -2.01 6.50 -13.35
N ILE A 277 -3.22 7.05 -13.24
CA ILE A 277 -3.79 7.45 -11.96
C ILE A 277 -4.81 6.37 -11.57
N THR A 278 -4.69 5.86 -10.34
CA THR A 278 -5.51 4.80 -9.75
C THR A 278 -6.49 5.36 -8.74
N HIS A 279 -7.64 4.69 -8.56
CA HIS A 279 -8.79 5.11 -7.73
C HIS A 279 -9.56 6.32 -8.27
N VAL A 280 -9.49 6.53 -9.58
CA VAL A 280 -10.18 7.62 -10.28
C VAL A 280 -11.68 7.61 -9.95
N SER A 281 -12.16 8.73 -9.42
CA SER A 281 -13.55 8.97 -9.01
C SER A 281 -14.18 10.11 -9.81
N ASP A 282 -15.44 10.46 -9.52
CA ASP A 282 -16.17 11.53 -10.20
C ASP A 282 -15.46 12.90 -10.11
N GLU A 283 -14.66 13.10 -9.07
CA GLU A 283 -13.82 14.30 -8.88
C GLU A 283 -12.79 14.50 -10.00
N ALA A 284 -12.44 13.45 -10.73
CA ALA A 284 -11.51 13.51 -11.85
C ALA A 284 -12.17 13.92 -13.17
N ILE A 285 -13.51 13.92 -13.26
CA ILE A 285 -14.24 14.18 -14.53
C ILE A 285 -13.78 15.49 -15.20
N PRO A 286 -13.61 16.61 -14.48
CA PRO A 286 -13.14 17.85 -15.10
C PRO A 286 -11.72 17.76 -15.69
N THR A 287 -10.93 16.75 -15.30
CA THR A 287 -9.54 16.55 -15.76
C THR A 287 -9.40 15.62 -16.96
N ILE A 288 -10.50 15.02 -17.45
CA ILE A 288 -10.50 14.15 -18.65
C ILE A 288 -9.72 14.74 -19.84
N PRO A 289 -9.84 16.04 -20.20
CA PRO A 289 -9.05 16.61 -21.29
C PRO A 289 -7.53 16.47 -21.11
N ARG A 290 -7.05 16.53 -19.85
CA ARG A 290 -5.63 16.33 -19.53
C ARG A 290 -5.21 14.87 -19.57
N PHE A 291 -6.06 13.94 -19.14
CA PHE A 291 -5.81 12.50 -19.34
C PHE A 291 -5.60 12.17 -20.82
N LEU A 292 -6.45 12.73 -21.70
CA LEU A 292 -6.34 12.56 -23.15
C LEU A 292 -5.06 13.18 -23.75
N SER A 293 -4.78 14.44 -23.43
CA SER A 293 -3.64 15.15 -24.03
C SER A 293 -2.29 14.52 -23.65
N LEU A 294 -2.16 14.13 -22.38
CA LEU A 294 -0.98 13.49 -21.82
C LEU A 294 -0.93 11.99 -22.13
N GLY A 295 -2.05 11.35 -22.49
CA GLY A 295 -2.11 9.89 -22.69
C GLY A 295 -1.95 9.12 -21.38
N ILE A 296 -2.50 9.66 -20.28
CA ILE A 296 -2.50 9.01 -18.96
C ILE A 296 -3.69 8.06 -18.88
N ARG A 297 -3.47 6.91 -18.26
CA ARG A 297 -4.51 5.90 -18.05
C ARG A 297 -5.30 6.19 -16.79
N ALA A 298 -6.59 5.85 -16.81
CA ALA A 298 -7.47 5.91 -15.65
C ALA A 298 -7.83 4.49 -15.18
N ASP A 299 -7.77 4.28 -13.87
CA ASP A 299 -8.16 3.04 -13.18
C ASP A 299 -8.96 3.42 -11.93
N GLY A 300 -10.11 2.78 -11.73
CA GLY A 300 -11.05 3.11 -10.64
C GLY A 300 -12.07 2.00 -10.36
N HIS A 301 -12.57 1.95 -9.13
CA HIS A 301 -13.43 0.86 -8.63
C HIS A 301 -14.64 1.40 -7.84
N PRO A 302 -15.77 1.74 -8.49
CA PRO A 302 -15.99 1.78 -9.94
C PRO A 302 -15.41 3.05 -10.59
N LEU A 303 -15.02 2.95 -11.86
CA LEU A 303 -14.64 4.10 -12.65
C LEU A 303 -15.88 4.89 -13.12
N PRO A 304 -15.87 6.24 -13.12
CA PRO A 304 -17.00 7.04 -13.60
C PRO A 304 -17.37 6.76 -15.06
N LYS A 305 -18.68 6.72 -15.37
CA LYS A 305 -19.20 6.52 -16.74
C LYS A 305 -18.58 7.50 -17.74
N ALA A 306 -18.34 8.75 -17.32
CA ALA A 306 -17.74 9.78 -18.16
C ALA A 306 -16.39 9.37 -18.76
N PHE A 307 -15.57 8.57 -18.06
CA PHE A 307 -14.32 8.07 -18.61
C PHE A 307 -14.54 7.01 -19.70
N PHE A 308 -15.56 6.14 -19.56
CA PHE A 308 -15.94 5.16 -20.58
C PHE A 308 -16.51 5.79 -21.85
N ASP A 309 -17.18 6.94 -21.72
CA ASP A 309 -17.76 7.67 -22.85
C ASP A 309 -16.72 8.48 -23.64
N THR A 310 -15.43 8.35 -23.29
CA THR A 310 -14.31 9.08 -23.90
C THR A 310 -13.27 8.13 -24.48
N ASN A 311 -12.22 8.68 -25.11
CA ASN A 311 -11.07 7.93 -25.59
C ASN A 311 -9.93 7.82 -24.55
N VAL A 312 -10.19 8.10 -23.26
CA VAL A 312 -9.18 7.91 -22.21
C VAL A 312 -8.86 6.42 -22.14
N GLN A 313 -7.56 6.09 -22.10
CA GLN A 313 -7.15 4.71 -21.95
C GLN A 313 -7.51 4.21 -20.55
N LEU A 314 -8.29 3.15 -20.49
CA LEU A 314 -8.70 2.56 -19.22
C LEU A 314 -7.82 1.36 -18.87
N SER A 315 -7.63 1.13 -17.58
CA SER A 315 -7.16 -0.15 -17.06
C SER A 315 -8.24 -0.68 -16.13
N SER A 316 -8.51 -1.98 -16.21
CA SER A 316 -9.16 -2.71 -15.12
C SER A 316 -8.05 -3.37 -14.32
N SER A 317 -7.77 -2.87 -13.13
CA SER A 317 -7.10 -3.70 -12.11
C SER A 317 -8.10 -4.57 -11.37
#